data_AF-A0A1Y3RKC3-F1
#
_entry.id   AF-A0A1Y3RKC3-F1
#
_cell.length_a   1.000
_cell.length_b   1.000
_cell.length_c   1.000
_cell.angle_alpha   90.00
_cell.angle_beta   90.00
_cell.angle_gamma   90.00
#
_symmetry.space_group_name_H-M   'P 1'
#
loop_
_entity.id
_entity.type
_entity.pdbx_description
1 polymer ?
#
loop_
_entity_poly.entity_id
_entity_poly.type
_entity_poly.pdbx_seq_one_letter_code
_entity_poly.pdbx_strand_id
1 'polypeptide(L)'
;MYGREKPCSGFLLTVDECGQVMLLPAETVHELTGEEVEPTECSDVLSHRSFDAAFSKYIEWHAPNSSACTLRQLCLDPSCSQNS
;
A
#
# COMPACT_ATOMS: atom_id res chain seq x y z
N MET A 1 19.12 13.84 -12.38
CA MET A 1 17.79 14.13 -11.82
C MET A 1 16.81 13.16 -12.45
N TYR A 2 16.55 12.01 -11.84
CA TYR A 2 15.52 11.09 -12.35
C TYR A 2 14.17 11.53 -11.77
N GLY A 3 13.46 12.36 -12.52
CA GLY A 3 12.06 12.69 -12.27
C GLY A 3 11.26 12.18 -13.46
N ARG A 4 10.22 11.38 -13.19
CA ARG A 4 9.29 10.92 -14.22
C ARG A 4 8.70 12.16 -14.92
N GLU A 5 8.82 12.23 -16.24
CA GLU A 5 8.37 13.40 -17.03
C GLU A 5 6.84 13.52 -17.09
N LYS A 6 6.12 12.45 -16.77
CA LYS A 6 4.65 12.42 -16.71
C LYS A 6 4.17 12.62 -15.28
N PRO A 7 3.08 13.38 -15.07
CA PRO A 7 2.43 13.44 -13.76
C PRO A 7 2.04 12.02 -13.32
N CYS A 8 2.34 11.68 -12.07
CA CYS A 8 2.04 10.36 -11.53
C CYS A 8 0.52 10.10 -11.58
N SER A 9 0.10 8.97 -12.15
CA SER A 9 -1.32 8.55 -12.16
C SER A 9 -1.87 8.14 -10.78
N GLY A 10 -1.09 8.34 -9.71
CA GLY A 10 -1.46 8.00 -8.35
C GLY A 10 -1.17 6.53 -7.98
N PHE A 11 -1.68 6.15 -6.82
CA PHE A 11 -1.51 4.83 -6.23
C PHE A 11 -2.84 4.36 -5.63
N LEU A 12 -3.12 3.07 -5.71
CA LEU A 12 -4.14 2.44 -4.88
C LEU A 12 -3.53 2.00 -3.56
N LEU A 13 -4.21 2.38 -2.48
CA LEU A 13 -4.06 1.74 -1.18
C LEU A 13 -5.12 0.65 -1.07
N THR A 14 -4.68 -0.61 -1.05
CA THR A 14 -5.57 -1.78 -0.93
C THR A 14 -5.06 -2.72 0.15
N VAL A 15 -5.83 -3.75 0.45
CA VAL A 15 -5.42 -4.88 1.29
C VAL A 15 -5.46 -6.17 0.47
N ASP A 16 -4.56 -7.10 0.76
CA ASP A 16 -4.62 -8.45 0.20
C ASP A 16 -5.59 -9.37 0.98
N GLU A 17 -5.66 -10.64 0.61
CA GLU A 17 -6.49 -11.65 1.28
C GLU A 17 -6.17 -11.85 2.78
N CYS A 18 -4.99 -11.40 3.21
CA CYS A 18 -4.48 -11.49 4.58
C CYS A 18 -4.77 -10.22 5.39
N GLY A 19 -5.32 -9.18 4.75
CA GLY A 19 -5.49 -7.85 5.35
C GLY A 19 -4.20 -7.03 5.36
N GLN A 20 -3.14 -7.47 4.68
CA GLN A 20 -1.89 -6.73 4.61
C GLN A 20 -2.02 -5.58 3.61
N VAL A 21 -1.62 -4.38 4.05
CA VAL A 21 -1.71 -3.18 3.24
C VAL A 21 -0.72 -3.23 2.08
N MET A 22 -1.23 -3.01 0.88
CA MET A 22 -0.48 -2.90 -0.36
C MET A 22 -0.64 -1.50 -0.96
N LEU A 23 0.46 -0.96 -1.50
CA LEU A 23 0.46 0.26 -2.29
C LEU A 23 0.83 -0.07 -3.73
N LEU A 24 -0.13 0.06 -4.64
CA LEU A 24 0.04 -0.30 -6.06
C LEU A 24 0.02 0.96 -6.93
N PRO A 25 1.01 1.19 -7.80
CA PRO A 25 0.93 2.27 -8.79
C PRO A 25 -0.27 2.05 -9.70
N ALA A 26 -1.08 3.09 -9.94
CA ALA A 26 -2.25 2.97 -10.83
C ALA A 26 -1.84 2.53 -12.26
N GLU A 27 -0.65 2.95 -12.71
CA GLU A 27 -0.07 2.50 -14.00
C GLU A 27 0.17 0.99 -14.03
N THR A 28 0.66 0.40 -12.93
CA THR A 28 0.85 -1.06 -12.85
C THR A 28 -0.48 -1.80 -12.86
N VAL A 29 -1.52 -1.25 -12.23
CA VAL A 29 -2.87 -1.82 -12.30
C VAL A 29 -3.37 -1.82 -13.75
N HIS A 30 -3.19 -0.71 -14.47
CA HIS A 30 -3.56 -0.61 -15.88
C HIS A 30 -2.79 -1.59 -16.76
N GLU A 31 -1.48 -1.73 -16.57
CA GLU A 31 -0.64 -2.68 -17.32
C GLU A 31 -1.09 -4.14 -17.12
N LEU A 32 -1.56 -4.48 -15.91
CA LEU A 32 -1.98 -5.84 -15.57
C LEU A 32 -3.42 -6.16 -15.98
N THR A 33 -4.32 -5.18 -15.92
CA THR A 33 -5.77 -5.39 -16.09
C THR A 33 -6.31 -4.85 -17.42
N GLY A 34 -5.61 -3.88 -18.03
CA GLY A 34 -6.10 -3.09 -19.15
C GLY A 34 -7.06 -1.96 -18.76
N GLU A 35 -7.39 -1.82 -17.48
CA GLU A 35 -8.37 -0.85 -16.98
C GLU A 35 -7.68 0.34 -16.32
N GLU A 36 -8.23 1.54 -16.51
CA GLU A 36 -7.79 2.72 -15.76
C GLU A 36 -8.48 2.74 -14.40
N VAL A 37 -7.75 3.22 -13.39
CA VAL A 37 -8.27 3.34 -12.03
C VAL A 37 -9.07 4.63 -11.94
N GLU A 38 -10.39 4.51 -11.91
CA GLU A 38 -11.29 5.64 -11.77
C GLU A 38 -11.46 6.01 -10.27
N PRO A 39 -11.05 7.23 -9.83
CA PRO A 39 -11.13 7.62 -8.43
C PRO A 39 -12.55 7.59 -7.84
N THR A 40 -13.58 7.75 -8.67
CA THR A 40 -14.98 7.69 -8.22
C THR A 40 -15.49 6.28 -7.93
N GLU A 41 -14.79 5.24 -8.40
CA GLU A 41 -15.08 3.83 -8.09
C GLU A 41 -14.32 3.34 -6.84
N CYS A 42 -13.35 4.13 -6.36
CA CYS A 42 -12.64 3.86 -5.12
C CYS A 42 -13.53 4.13 -3.90
N SER A 43 -13.26 3.44 -2.78
CA SER A 43 -13.99 3.72 -1.52
C SER A 43 -13.77 5.15 -1.02
N ASP A 44 -12.59 5.73 -1.27
CA ASP A 44 -12.27 7.13 -0.97
C ASP A 44 -10.99 7.55 -1.72
N VAL A 45 -10.75 8.86 -1.81
CA VAL A 45 -9.52 9.44 -2.36
C VAL A 45 -8.74 10.10 -1.23
N LEU A 46 -7.62 9.50 -0.86
CA LEU A 46 -6.78 10.02 0.21
C LEU A 46 -5.86 11.13 -0.30
N SER A 47 -5.90 12.27 0.39
CA SER A 47 -4.82 13.25 0.27
C SER A 47 -3.49 12.67 0.78
N HIS A 48 -2.36 13.22 0.34
CA HIS A 48 -1.04 12.83 0.83
C HIS A 48 -0.95 12.85 2.37
N ARG A 49 -1.51 13.88 3.02
CA ARG A 49 -1.48 13.99 4.49
C ARG A 49 -2.33 12.92 5.16
N SER A 50 -3.49 12.62 4.59
CA SER A 50 -4.39 11.57 5.09
C SER A 50 -3.73 10.20 4.98
N PHE A 51 -3.06 9.95 3.85
CA PHE A 51 -2.27 8.75 3.63
C PHE A 51 -1.14 8.63 4.66
N ASP A 52 -0.31 9.67 4.83
CA ASP A 52 0.80 9.66 5.80
C ASP A 52 0.31 9.34 7.21
N ALA A 53 -0.78 9.97 7.65
CA ALA A 53 -1.35 9.77 8.97
C ALA A 53 -1.87 8.33 9.16
N ALA A 54 -2.61 7.80 8.18
CA ALA A 54 -3.14 6.44 8.23
C ALA A 54 -2.03 5.38 8.18
N PHE A 55 -1.07 5.54 7.26
CA PHE A 55 0.02 4.58 7.07
C PHE A 55 1.00 4.59 8.26
N SER A 56 1.24 5.74 8.89
CA SER A 56 2.03 5.80 10.13
C SER A 56 1.39 4.98 11.24
N LYS A 57 0.06 5.04 11.38
CA LYS A 57 -0.68 4.24 12.38
C LYS A 57 -0.66 2.76 12.04
N TYR A 58 -0.78 2.41 10.77
CA TYR A 58 -0.60 1.03 10.31
C TYR A 58 0.77 0.46 10.73
N ILE A 59 1.86 1.20 10.53
CA ILE A 59 3.21 0.79 10.93
C ILE A 59 3.28 0.57 12.45
N GLU A 60 2.76 1.50 13.25
CA GLU A 60 2.74 1.38 14.72
C GLU A 60 2.01 0.12 15.18
N TRP A 61 0.89 -0.23 14.54
CA TRP A 61 0.11 -1.41 14.89
C TRP A 61 0.76 -2.74 14.48
N HIS A 62 1.49 -2.75 13.36
CA HIS A 62 2.07 -3.97 12.79
C HIS A 62 3.57 -4.15 13.09
N ALA A 63 4.20 -3.22 13.79
CA ALA A 63 5.57 -3.34 14.29
C ALA A 63 5.63 -3.12 15.82
N PRO A 64 5.01 -4.02 16.62
CA PRO A 64 4.84 -3.82 18.06
C PRO A 64 6.17 -3.86 18.84
N ASN A 65 7.23 -4.48 18.30
CA ASN A 65 8.52 -4.54 18.96
C ASN A 65 9.45 -3.41 18.49
N SER A 66 9.62 -2.39 19.33
CA SER A 66 10.50 -1.25 19.07
C SER A 66 12.00 -1.58 19.04
N SER A 67 12.41 -2.75 19.52
CA SER A 67 13.80 -3.21 19.51
C SER A 67 14.15 -4.08 18.29
N ALA A 68 13.14 -4.52 17.53
CA ALA A 68 13.31 -5.31 16.33
C ALA A 68 13.25 -4.45 15.06
N CYS A 69 13.76 -4.97 13.95
CA CYS A 69 13.70 -4.26 12.67
C CYS A 69 12.24 -4.10 12.21
N THR A 70 11.76 -2.85 12.11
CA THR A 70 10.39 -2.50 11.71
C THR A 70 10.03 -3.09 10.35
N LEU A 71 10.89 -2.92 9.33
CA LEU A 71 10.63 -3.47 7.99
C LEU A 71 10.48 -4.99 8.02
N ARG A 72 11.27 -5.67 8.83
CA ARG A 72 11.18 -7.12 8.98
C ARG A 72 9.88 -7.55 9.65
N GLN A 73 9.39 -6.78 10.63
CA GLN A 73 8.08 -7.05 11.25
C GLN A 73 6.94 -6.86 10.25
N LEU A 74 7.00 -5.81 9.42
CA LEU A 74 6.00 -5.56 8.37
C LEU A 74 6.02 -6.62 7.25
N CYS A 75 7.18 -7.18 6.91
CA CYS A 75 7.31 -8.19 5.84
C CYS A 75 7.04 -9.63 6.30
N LEU A 76 7.01 -9.91 7.60
CA LEU A 76 6.93 -11.27 8.15
C LEU A 76 5.60 -11.53 8.86
N ASP A 77 4.51 -10.85 8.50
CA ASP A 77 3.22 -11.12 9.15
C ASP A 77 2.84 -12.60 8.96
N PRO A 78 2.85 -13.43 10.02
CA PRO A 78 2.77 -14.88 9.89
C PRO A 78 1.38 -15.38 9.50
N SER A 79 0.37 -14.50 9.48
CA SER A 79 -1.04 -14.86 9.38
C SER A 79 -1.42 -15.57 8.07
N CYS A 80 -0.64 -15.39 7.00
CA CYS A 80 -0.84 -16.07 5.72
C CYS A 80 0.26 -17.06 5.31
N SER A 81 1.32 -17.21 6.12
CA SER A 81 2.44 -18.12 5.79
C SER A 81 2.22 -19.56 6.26
N GLN A 82 1.06 -19.87 6.85
CA GLN A 82 0.73 -21.22 7.34
C GLN A 82 -0.45 -21.79 6.56
N ASN A 83 -0.20 -22.28 5.35
CA ASN A 83 -0.90 -23.39 4.68
C ASN A 83 -0.42 -23.49 3.22
N SER A 84 0.76 -24.07 3.02
CA SER A 84 1.22 -24.62 1.73
C SER A 84 1.97 -25.91 1.99
#